data_AF-A0A378NT65-F1
#
_entry.id   AF-A0A378NT65-F1
#
_cell.length_a   1.000
_cell.length_b   1.000
_cell.length_c   1.000
_cell.angle_alpha   90.00
_cell.angle_beta   90.00
_cell.angle_gamma   90.00
#
_symmetry.space_group_name_H-M   'P 1'
#
loop_
_entity.id
_entity.type
_entity.pdbx_description
1 polymer ?
#
loop_
_entity_poly.entity_id
_entity_poly.type
_entity_poly.pdbx_seq_one_letter_code
_entity_poly.pdbx_strand_id
1 'polypeptide(L)'
;MHYSKRLYDTPENILKNPANEYVQNFVGKNRLWSNPEFIKASDIMLKNPCKISVDRTIIQALQVMNHAHVDSVLVTEDNKFLGIVWLADLQNFDSYSGSLKNFISDDYHVVYENTSLKEITNAVDYIHFGIVPVLDLKK
;
A
#
# COMPACT_ATOMS: atom_id res chain seq x y z
N MET A 1 -17.84 29.48 -9.41
CA MET A 1 -16.59 28.96 -8.82
C MET A 1 -16.94 28.17 -7.55
N HIS A 2 -17.25 26.87 -7.65
CA HIS A 2 -17.61 26.03 -6.48
C HIS A 2 -17.15 24.56 -6.61
N TYR A 3 -16.26 24.25 -7.56
CA TYR A 3 -15.89 22.86 -7.88
C TYR A 3 -14.77 22.25 -7.01
N SER A 4 -14.08 23.05 -6.19
CA SER A 4 -12.81 22.59 -5.60
C SER A 4 -12.91 22.03 -4.18
N LYS A 5 -14.06 22.09 -3.49
CA LYS A 5 -14.11 21.79 -2.04
C LYS A 5 -14.47 20.35 -1.66
N ARG A 6 -15.00 19.54 -2.58
CA ARG A 6 -15.44 18.16 -2.29
C ARG A 6 -14.43 17.06 -2.67
N LEU A 7 -13.30 17.41 -3.31
CA LEU A 7 -12.23 16.43 -3.57
C LEU A 7 -11.33 16.18 -2.35
N TYR A 8 -11.50 16.93 -1.26
CA TYR A 8 -10.72 16.84 -0.01
C TYR A 8 -11.52 16.19 1.12
N ASP A 9 -12.38 15.24 0.79
CA ASP A 9 -13.18 14.51 1.79
C ASP A 9 -12.50 13.18 2.14
N THR A 10 -12.98 12.50 3.19
CA THR A 10 -12.42 11.20 3.55
C THR A 10 -12.62 10.18 2.41
N PRO A 11 -11.73 9.20 2.26
CA PRO A 11 -11.92 8.12 1.28
C PRO A 11 -13.30 7.47 1.42
N GLU A 12 -13.78 7.24 2.65
CA GLU A 12 -15.12 6.72 2.91
C GLU A 12 -16.23 7.61 2.32
N ASN A 13 -16.15 8.93 2.51
CA ASN A 13 -17.18 9.84 2.00
C ASN A 13 -17.13 9.99 0.48
N ILE A 14 -15.95 9.95 -0.14
CA ILE A 14 -15.80 9.98 -1.60
C ILE A 14 -16.45 8.75 -2.24
N LEU A 15 -16.31 7.57 -1.62
CA LEU A 15 -16.92 6.32 -2.08
C LEU A 15 -18.44 6.33 -1.90
N LYS A 16 -18.95 6.81 -0.76
CA LYS A 16 -20.39 6.86 -0.46
C LYS A 16 -21.13 7.97 -1.20
N ASN A 17 -20.50 9.13 -1.38
CA ASN A 17 -21.10 10.35 -1.92
C ASN A 17 -20.22 10.96 -3.02
N PRO A 18 -20.12 10.32 -4.21
CA PRO A 18 -19.27 10.81 -5.29
C PRO A 18 -19.59 12.26 -5.68
N ALA A 19 -18.57 13.12 -5.65
CA ALA A 19 -18.77 14.57 -5.76
C ALA A 19 -19.07 15.09 -7.18
N ASN A 20 -18.70 14.34 -8.22
CA ASN A 20 -18.88 14.75 -9.62
C ASN A 20 -19.04 13.53 -10.54
N GLU A 21 -19.38 13.79 -11.80
CA GLU A 21 -19.64 12.75 -12.82
C GLU A 21 -18.42 11.84 -13.08
N TYR A 22 -17.19 12.36 -12.97
CA TYR A 22 -15.97 11.54 -13.11
C TYR A 22 -15.85 10.53 -11.97
N VAL A 23 -16.03 10.97 -10.71
CA VAL A 23 -16.00 10.09 -9.53
C VAL A 23 -17.21 9.14 -9.55
N GLN A 24 -18.39 9.61 -9.96
CA GLN A 24 -19.58 8.77 -10.13
C GLN A 24 -19.38 7.70 -11.19
N ASN A 25 -18.76 8.01 -12.33
CA ASN A 25 -18.51 7.03 -13.39
C ASN A 25 -17.43 6.02 -12.99
N PHE A 26 -16.47 6.43 -12.16
CA PHE A 26 -15.45 5.54 -11.61
C PHE A 26 -16.03 4.58 -10.54
N VAL A 27 -16.72 5.13 -9.54
CA VAL A 27 -17.34 4.36 -8.44
C VAL A 27 -18.54 3.55 -8.94
N GLY A 28 -19.41 4.16 -9.75
CA GLY A 28 -20.67 3.59 -10.25
C GLY A 28 -20.53 2.49 -11.30
N LYS A 29 -19.36 2.35 -11.95
CA LYS A 29 -19.04 1.16 -12.76
C LYS A 29 -18.81 -0.09 -11.91
N ASN A 30 -18.55 0.06 -10.62
CA ASN A 30 -18.29 -1.03 -9.68
C ASN A 30 -19.19 -0.87 -8.45
N ARG A 31 -20.48 -1.20 -8.57
CA ARG A 31 -21.51 -1.11 -7.49
C ARG A 31 -21.10 -1.72 -6.13
N LEU A 32 -20.10 -2.60 -6.11
CA LEU A 32 -19.50 -3.15 -4.89
C LEU A 32 -18.99 -2.05 -3.94
N TRP A 33 -18.42 -0.94 -4.46
CA TRP A 33 -17.85 0.13 -3.64
C TRP A 33 -18.88 0.90 -2.82
N SER A 34 -20.17 0.82 -3.17
CA SER A 34 -21.25 1.47 -2.44
C SER A 34 -21.49 0.87 -1.05
N ASN A 35 -21.01 -0.36 -0.80
CA ASN A 35 -21.08 -1.01 0.50
C ASN A 35 -19.67 -1.44 0.97
N PRO A 36 -18.83 -0.48 1.43
CA PRO A 36 -17.44 -0.75 1.81
C PRO A 36 -17.28 -1.72 3.00
N GLU A 37 -18.37 -2.05 3.70
CA GLU A 37 -18.40 -3.06 4.77
C GLU A 37 -18.29 -4.50 4.24
N PHE A 38 -18.69 -4.77 2.99
CA PHE A 38 -18.67 -6.11 2.39
C PHE A 38 -17.46 -6.39 1.49
N ILE A 39 -16.69 -5.35 1.15
CA ILE A 39 -15.42 -5.51 0.42
C ILE A 39 -14.33 -5.77 1.44
N LYS A 40 -13.58 -6.85 1.25
CA LYS A 40 -12.42 -7.19 2.09
C LYS A 40 -11.11 -6.74 1.45
N ALA A 41 -10.07 -6.58 2.25
CA ALA A 41 -8.72 -6.31 1.77
C ALA A 41 -8.30 -7.33 0.69
N SER A 42 -8.61 -8.61 0.90
CA SER A 42 -8.32 -9.67 -0.06
C SER A 42 -9.03 -9.52 -1.41
N ASP A 43 -10.14 -8.79 -1.50
CA ASP A 43 -10.86 -8.55 -2.76
C ASP A 43 -10.19 -7.46 -3.62
N ILE A 44 -9.45 -6.54 -3.00
CA ILE A 44 -8.88 -5.35 -3.64
C ILE A 44 -7.35 -5.29 -3.62
N MET A 45 -6.69 -6.15 -2.85
CA MET A 45 -5.24 -6.18 -2.75
C MET A 45 -4.56 -6.58 -4.06
N LEU A 46 -3.38 -6.02 -4.30
CA LEU A 46 -2.49 -6.50 -5.34
C LEU A 46 -1.98 -7.90 -4.97
N LYS A 47 -2.37 -8.93 -5.73
CA LYS A 47 -2.04 -10.33 -5.43
C LYS A 47 -0.54 -10.66 -5.53
N ASN A 48 0.17 -9.95 -6.41
CA ASN A 48 1.61 -10.12 -6.63
C ASN A 48 2.32 -8.78 -6.42
N PRO A 49 2.48 -8.35 -5.15
CA PRO A 49 3.19 -7.11 -4.85
C PRO A 49 4.69 -7.24 -5.15
N CYS A 50 5.37 -6.10 -5.31
CA CYS A 50 6.82 -6.09 -5.45
C CYS A 50 7.48 -6.54 -4.14
N LYS A 51 8.20 -7.66 -4.19
CA LYS A 51 8.83 -8.29 -3.02
C LYS A 51 10.31 -8.51 -3.26
N ILE A 52 11.08 -8.46 -2.18
CA ILE A 52 12.50 -8.78 -2.18
C ILE A 52 12.85 -9.70 -0.99
N SER A 53 13.85 -10.56 -1.17
CA SER A 53 14.37 -11.39 -0.08
C SER A 53 15.26 -10.57 0.84
N VAL A 54 15.19 -10.86 2.14
CA VAL A 54 15.98 -10.21 3.19
C VAL A 54 17.50 -10.32 2.99
N ASP A 55 17.98 -11.33 2.28
CA ASP A 55 19.41 -11.58 2.06
C ASP A 55 19.99 -10.85 0.84
N ARG A 56 19.20 -9.97 0.23
CA ARG A 56 19.63 -9.15 -0.91
C ARG A 56 20.46 -7.95 -0.46
N THR A 57 21.24 -7.43 -1.41
CA THR A 57 22.03 -6.20 -1.23
C THR A 57 21.22 -4.97 -1.61
N ILE A 58 21.72 -3.80 -1.21
CA ILE A 58 21.13 -2.49 -1.58
C ILE A 58 21.02 -2.33 -3.10
N ILE A 59 22.08 -2.63 -3.86
CA ILE A 59 22.03 -2.52 -5.33
C ILE A 59 20.97 -3.42 -5.96
N GLN A 60 20.75 -4.62 -5.41
CA GLN A 60 19.70 -5.52 -5.89
C GLN A 60 18.32 -4.95 -5.60
N ALA A 61 18.12 -4.30 -4.44
CA ALA A 61 16.87 -3.62 -4.12
C ALA A 61 16.59 -2.45 -5.08
N LEU A 62 17.59 -1.61 -5.33
CA LEU A 62 17.49 -0.51 -6.30
C LEU A 62 17.16 -1.00 -7.72
N GLN A 63 17.76 -2.12 -8.16
CA GLN A 63 17.46 -2.72 -9.45
C GLN A 63 16.01 -3.23 -9.53
N VAL A 64 15.51 -3.90 -8.49
CA VAL A 64 14.13 -4.38 -8.40
C VAL A 64 13.15 -3.21 -8.43
N MET A 65 13.39 -2.17 -7.63
CA MET A 65 12.58 -0.93 -7.60
C MET A 65 12.53 -0.25 -8.97
N ASN A 66 13.69 -0.09 -9.63
CA ASN A 66 13.77 0.55 -10.94
C ASN A 66 13.05 -0.28 -12.02
N HIS A 67 13.19 -1.60 -12.02
CA HIS A 67 12.52 -2.48 -12.99
C HIS A 67 11.00 -2.53 -12.78
N ALA A 68 10.55 -2.50 -11.52
CA ALA A 68 9.13 -2.52 -11.18
C ALA A 68 8.47 -1.12 -11.19
N HIS A 69 9.26 -0.05 -11.38
CA HIS A 69 8.81 1.34 -11.28
C HIS A 69 8.10 1.66 -9.96
N VAL A 70 8.69 1.20 -8.84
CA VAL A 70 8.19 1.43 -7.49
C VAL A 70 9.23 2.13 -6.63
N ASP A 71 8.76 2.87 -5.63
CA ASP A 71 9.58 3.56 -4.62
C ASP A 71 9.77 2.74 -3.33
N SER A 72 9.17 1.57 -3.26
CA SER A 72 9.16 0.72 -2.07
C SER A 72 9.02 -0.75 -2.44
N VAL A 73 9.56 -1.62 -1.60
CA VAL A 73 9.45 -3.09 -1.76
C VAL A 73 9.13 -3.75 -0.43
N LEU A 74 8.33 -4.80 -0.48
CA LEU A 74 8.05 -5.63 0.69
C LEU A 74 9.21 -6.61 0.90
N VAL A 75 9.78 -6.62 2.10
CA VAL A 75 10.88 -7.54 2.44
C VAL A 75 10.30 -8.82 3.02
N THR A 76 10.81 -9.96 2.54
CA THR A 76 10.34 -11.28 2.93
C THR A 76 11.49 -12.26 3.17
N GLU A 77 11.23 -13.25 4.03
CA GLU A 77 12.07 -14.42 4.27
C GLU A 77 11.16 -15.63 4.33
N ASP A 78 11.37 -16.65 3.49
CA ASP A 78 10.51 -17.84 3.41
C ASP A 78 9.00 -17.53 3.34
N ASN A 79 8.62 -16.55 2.51
CA ASN A 79 7.26 -15.99 2.37
C ASN A 79 6.68 -15.29 3.60
N LYS A 80 7.44 -15.17 4.68
CA LYS A 80 7.09 -14.34 5.83
C LYS A 80 7.45 -12.89 5.55
N PHE A 81 6.49 -12.00 5.76
CA PHE A 81 6.71 -10.56 5.71
C PHE A 81 7.56 -10.10 6.90
N LEU A 82 8.59 -9.28 6.61
CA LEU A 82 9.52 -8.75 7.61
C LEU A 82 9.48 -7.23 7.75
N GLY A 83 8.98 -6.53 6.73
CA GLY A 83 8.86 -5.07 6.74
C GLY A 83 8.99 -4.48 5.35
N ILE A 84 9.22 -3.17 5.28
CA ILE A 84 9.27 -2.41 4.04
C ILE A 84 10.63 -1.75 3.90
N VAL A 85 11.16 -1.69 2.69
CA VAL A 85 12.28 -0.81 2.36
C VAL A 85 11.81 0.27 1.42
N TRP A 86 12.09 1.52 1.75
CA TRP A 86 11.80 2.69 0.94
C TRP A 86 13.03 3.14 0.16
N LEU A 87 12.83 3.56 -1.08
CA LEU A 87 13.87 4.12 -1.94
C LEU A 87 14.54 5.34 -1.31
N ALA A 88 13.78 6.14 -0.54
CA ALA A 88 14.28 7.31 0.18
C ALA A 88 15.34 6.94 1.23
N ASP A 89 15.18 5.81 1.91
CA ASP A 89 16.13 5.34 2.93
C ASP A 89 17.40 4.78 2.30
N LEU A 90 17.29 4.24 1.08
CA LEU A 90 18.41 3.73 0.30
C LEU A 90 19.27 4.85 -0.34
N GLN A 91 19.13 6.11 0.08
CA GLN A 91 20.00 7.22 -0.35
C GLN A 91 21.17 7.44 0.61
N ASN A 92 21.08 6.96 1.85
CA ASN A 92 22.04 7.19 2.93
C ASN A 92 22.80 5.89 3.28
N PHE A 93 23.56 5.33 2.33
CA PHE A 93 24.30 4.09 2.53
C PHE A 93 25.80 4.24 2.22
N ASP A 94 26.62 3.47 2.93
CA ASP A 94 28.08 3.51 2.78
C ASP A 94 28.59 2.70 1.58
N SER A 95 27.89 1.62 1.20
CA SER A 95 28.27 0.74 0.10
C SER A 95 27.09 0.03 -0.55
N TYR A 96 27.10 -0.04 -1.89
CA TYR A 96 26.11 -0.76 -2.70
C TYR A 96 26.07 -2.28 -2.41
N SER A 97 27.17 -2.84 -1.90
CA SER A 97 27.23 -4.23 -1.46
C SER A 97 26.72 -4.45 -0.03
N GLY A 98 26.27 -3.38 0.63
CA GLY A 98 25.69 -3.43 1.97
C GLY A 98 24.46 -4.31 2.05
N SER A 99 24.22 -4.86 3.24
CA SER A 99 23.04 -5.67 3.54
C SER A 99 21.78 -4.81 3.55
N LEU A 100 20.73 -5.26 2.86
CA LEU A 100 19.42 -4.62 2.89
C LEU A 100 18.79 -4.65 4.29
N LYS A 101 19.19 -5.60 5.15
CA LYS A 101 18.64 -5.79 6.52
C LYS A 101 18.64 -4.51 7.35
N ASN A 102 19.61 -3.63 7.14
CA ASN A 102 19.76 -2.39 7.92
C ASN A 102 18.75 -1.30 7.54
N PHE A 103 18.01 -1.48 6.44
CA PHE A 103 17.05 -0.51 5.89
C PHE A 103 15.60 -1.01 5.97
N ILE A 104 15.36 -2.15 6.64
CA ILE A 104 14.01 -2.67 6.82
C ILE A 104 13.32 -1.80 7.87
N SER A 105 12.30 -1.08 7.44
CA SER A 105 11.45 -0.25 8.27
C SER A 105 10.28 -1.06 8.84
N ASP A 106 9.96 -0.81 10.12
CA ASP A 106 8.74 -1.23 10.81
C ASP A 106 7.66 -0.12 10.87
N ASP A 107 7.92 1.05 10.28
CA ASP A 107 6.96 2.14 10.14
C ASP A 107 6.00 1.88 8.97
N TYR A 108 5.03 1.02 9.22
CA TYR A 108 3.93 0.74 8.29
C TYR A 108 2.65 0.38 9.04
N HIS A 109 1.51 0.69 8.43
CA HIS A 109 0.22 0.16 8.87
C HIS A 109 -0.08 -1.15 8.14
N VAL A 110 -0.45 -2.19 8.88
CA VAL A 110 -0.81 -3.50 8.34
C VAL A 110 -2.30 -3.77 8.49
N VAL A 111 -2.90 -4.42 7.50
CA VAL A 111 -4.26 -4.93 7.56
C VAL A 111 -4.28 -6.42 7.25
N TYR A 112 -5.40 -7.09 7.53
CA TYR A 112 -5.55 -8.52 7.29
C TYR A 112 -6.49 -8.78 6.11
N GLU A 113 -6.40 -9.96 5.51
CA GLU A 113 -7.21 -10.35 4.35
C GLU A 113 -8.71 -10.16 4.54
N ASN A 114 -9.20 -10.24 5.78
CA ASN A 114 -10.61 -10.07 6.14
C ASN A 114 -10.98 -8.64 6.57
N THR A 115 -10.02 -7.73 6.73
CA THR A 115 -10.28 -6.33 7.09
C THR A 115 -11.17 -5.71 6.02
N SER A 116 -12.26 -5.06 6.46
CA SER A 116 -13.21 -4.44 5.52
C SER A 116 -12.65 -3.14 4.94
N LEU A 117 -13.05 -2.78 3.72
CA LEU A 117 -12.64 -1.52 3.11
C LEU A 117 -13.00 -0.32 4.00
N LYS A 118 -14.14 -0.36 4.69
CA LYS A 118 -14.54 0.67 5.67
C LYS A 118 -13.51 0.81 6.80
N GLU A 119 -13.02 -0.29 7.35
CA GLU A 119 -11.97 -0.25 8.38
C GLU A 119 -10.68 0.32 7.82
N ILE A 120 -10.26 -0.10 6.62
CA ILE A 120 -9.04 0.39 5.95
C ILE A 120 -9.15 1.91 5.70
N THR A 121 -10.28 2.42 5.23
CA THR A 121 -10.46 3.86 4.97
C THR A 121 -10.45 4.72 6.24
N ASN A 122 -10.73 4.12 7.40
CA ASN A 122 -10.85 4.84 8.67
C ASN A 122 -9.60 4.72 9.55
N ALA A 123 -8.81 3.66 9.36
CA ALA A 123 -7.62 3.39 10.17
C ALA A 123 -6.31 3.84 9.51
N VAL A 124 -6.25 3.87 8.17
CA VAL A 124 -5.01 4.15 7.44
C VAL A 124 -4.87 5.64 7.20
N ASP A 125 -3.74 6.20 7.64
CA ASP A 125 -3.27 7.50 7.17
C ASP A 125 -2.56 7.34 5.82
N TYR A 126 -3.30 7.57 4.73
CA TYR A 126 -2.78 7.47 3.37
C TYR A 126 -1.80 8.59 2.99
N ILE A 127 -1.66 9.64 3.82
CA ILE A 127 -0.65 10.69 3.61
C ILE A 127 0.71 10.19 4.11
N HIS A 128 0.71 9.43 5.20
CA HIS A 128 1.92 8.88 5.81
C HIS A 128 2.32 7.51 5.20
N PHE A 129 1.33 6.67 4.86
CA PHE A 129 1.57 5.33 4.32
C PHE A 129 1.15 5.24 2.85
N GLY A 130 2.14 5.22 1.94
CA GLY A 130 1.90 5.04 0.50
C GLY A 130 1.53 3.61 0.10
N ILE A 131 1.84 2.62 0.95
CA ILE A 131 1.46 1.21 0.77
C ILE A 131 1.00 0.61 2.10
N VAL A 132 0.02 -0.29 2.03
CA VAL A 132 -0.55 -1.00 3.18
C VAL A 132 -0.40 -2.50 2.95
N PRO A 133 0.54 -3.19 3.62
CA PRO A 133 0.67 -4.63 3.53
C PRO A 133 -0.60 -5.33 4.02
N VAL A 134 -1.07 -6.31 3.24
CA VAL A 134 -2.17 -7.20 3.62
C VAL A 134 -1.58 -8.54 4.00
N LEU A 135 -1.77 -8.95 5.25
CA LEU A 135 -1.29 -10.23 5.76
C LEU A 135 -2.43 -11.25 5.89
N ASP A 136 -2.08 -12.52 5.77
CA ASP A 136 -2.98 -13.59 6.17
C ASP A 136 -3.22 -13.53 7.69
N LEU A 137 -4.44 -13.83 8.12
CA LEU A 137 -4.70 -14.10 9.52
C LEU A 137 -3.96 -15.39 9.85
N LYS A 138 -2.85 -15.28 10.58
CA LYS A 138 -2.28 -16.46 11.24
C LYS A 138 -3.39 -17.09 12.10
N LYS A 139 -3.84 -18.27 11.71
CA LYS A 139 -4.54 -19.20 12.60
C LYS A 139 -3.61 -19.61 13.74
#